data_AF-A0A0T0PQP5-F1
#
_entry.id   AF-A0A0T0PQP5-F1
#
_cell.length_a   1.000
_cell.length_b   1.000
_cell.length_c   1.000
_cell.angle_alpha   90.00
_cell.angle_beta   90.00
_cell.angle_gamma   90.00
#
_symmetry.space_group_name_H-M   'P 1'
#
loop_
_entity.id
_entity.type
_entity.pdbx_description
1 polymer ?
#
loop_
_entity_poly.entity_id
_entity_poly.type
_entity_poly.pdbx_seq_one_letter_code
_entity_poly.pdbx_strand_id
1 'polypeptide(L)'
;MLMINLSLVVLDQAARQSARERPAEEAVRLALRVLHPHVADNAMLTEFWRQAMDRKEMVYCHPQLVIRWIVGRLVARGYAVWAELR
;
A
#
# COMPACT_ATOMS: atom_id res chain seq x y z
N MET A 1 6.99 10.28 -11.07
CA MET A 1 6.93 8.80 -10.96
C MET A 1 7.77 8.24 -9.81
N LEU A 2 8.92 8.82 -9.47
CA LEU A 2 9.75 8.35 -8.35
C LEU A 2 8.98 8.28 -7.02
N MET A 3 8.23 9.33 -6.68
CA MET A 3 7.38 9.40 -5.48
C MET A 3 6.36 8.26 -5.36
N ILE A 4 5.73 7.85 -6.48
CA ILE A 4 4.74 6.77 -6.51
C ILE A 4 5.42 5.45 -6.17
N ASN A 5 6.55 5.16 -6.82
CA ASN A 5 7.29 3.91 -6.59
C ASN A 5 7.86 3.83 -5.18
N LEU A 6 8.45 4.92 -4.66
CA LEU A 6 8.91 4.96 -3.28
C LEU A 6 7.77 4.76 -2.29
N SER A 7 6.59 5.35 -2.55
CA SER A 7 5.42 5.15 -1.70
C SER A 7 4.98 3.68 -1.70
N LEU A 8 4.99 3.02 -2.87
CA LEU A 8 4.69 1.59 -2.97
C LEU A 8 5.71 0.71 -2.22
N VAL A 9 7.00 1.04 -2.27
CA VAL A 9 8.04 0.35 -1.47
C VAL A 9 7.75 0.48 0.03
N VAL A 10 7.38 1.68 0.50
CA VAL A 10 7.01 1.90 1.90
C VAL A 10 5.78 1.05 2.28
N LEU A 11 4.77 0.96 1.41
CA LEU A 11 3.61 0.10 1.65
C LEU A 11 3.98 -1.39 1.68
N ASP A 12 4.84 -1.85 0.77
CA ASP A 12 5.30 -3.25 0.73
C ASP A 12 6.11 -3.62 1.99
N GLN A 13 7.02 -2.75 2.43
CA GLN A 13 7.75 -2.93 3.68
C GLN A 13 6.80 -2.99 4.87
N ALA A 14 5.82 -2.07 4.95
CA ALA A 14 4.84 -2.07 6.01
C ALA A 14 3.97 -3.34 6.01
N ALA A 15 3.57 -3.84 4.85
CA ALA A 15 2.80 -5.07 4.70
C ALA A 15 3.60 -6.33 5.09
N ARG A 16 4.93 -6.34 4.88
CA ARG A 16 5.80 -7.42 5.35
C ARG A 16 6.07 -7.36 6.85
N GLN A 17 6.22 -6.14 7.39
CA GLN A 17 6.50 -5.91 8.81
C GLN A 17 5.27 -6.12 9.68
N SER A 18 4.05 -5.88 9.16
CA SER A 18 2.81 -5.94 9.93
C SER A 18 2.63 -7.26 10.70
N ALA A 19 3.08 -8.38 10.11
CA ALA A 19 3.04 -9.70 10.74
C ALA A 19 4.01 -9.90 11.93
N ARG A 20 5.04 -9.06 12.07
CA ARG A 20 6.11 -9.21 13.08
C ARG A 20 6.16 -8.05 14.07
N GLU A 21 5.99 -6.82 13.59
CA GLU A 21 6.11 -5.59 14.36
C GLU A 21 5.09 -4.54 13.92
N ARG A 22 4.96 -3.43 14.66
CA ARG A 22 4.00 -2.39 14.30
C ARG A 22 4.68 -1.53 13.24
N PRO A 23 4.18 -1.50 11.99
CA PRO A 23 4.82 -0.72 10.94
C PRO A 23 4.84 0.77 11.31
N ALA A 24 5.78 1.51 10.73
CA ALA A 24 5.91 2.96 10.96
C ALA A 24 4.67 3.72 10.45
N GLU A 25 3.72 3.96 11.35
CA GLU A 25 2.39 4.50 11.08
C GLU A 25 2.43 5.79 10.24
N GLU A 26 3.34 6.71 10.57
CA GLU A 26 3.52 7.98 9.85
C GLU A 26 4.05 7.79 8.42
N ALA A 27 4.97 6.84 8.21
CA ALA A 27 5.48 6.53 6.88
C ALA A 27 4.37 5.97 5.98
N VAL A 28 3.51 5.12 6.53
CA VAL A 28 2.36 4.56 5.81
C VAL A 28 1.33 5.64 5.48
N ARG A 29 1.01 6.55 6.41
CA ARG A 29 0.11 7.69 6.14
C ARG A 29 0.62 8.58 5.02
N LEU A 30 1.91 8.91 5.05
CA LEU A 30 2.56 9.73 4.02
C LEU A 30 2.49 9.03 2.66
N ALA A 31 2.84 7.74 2.59
CA ALA A 31 2.77 6.96 1.35
C ALA A 31 1.33 6.91 0.79
N LEU A 32 0.32 6.66 1.62
CA LEU A 32 -1.08 6.67 1.19
C LEU A 32 -1.53 8.05 0.69
N ARG A 33 -1.09 9.13 1.34
CA ARG A 33 -1.41 10.50 0.93
C ARG A 33 -0.78 10.87 -0.41
N VAL A 34 0.41 10.36 -0.70
CA VAL A 34 1.07 10.51 -2.01
C VAL A 34 0.32 9.71 -3.08
N LEU A 35 -0.18 8.51 -2.76
CA LEU A 35 -0.88 7.65 -3.72
C LEU A 35 -2.33 8.06 -3.98
N HIS A 36 -2.97 8.75 -3.05
CA HIS A 36 -4.36 9.22 -3.10
C HIS A 36 -4.78 9.85 -4.44
N PRO A 37 -4.10 10.91 -4.96
CA PRO A 37 -4.48 11.53 -6.22
C PRO A 37 -4.30 10.62 -7.45
N HIS A 38 -3.45 9.58 -7.35
CA HIS A 38 -3.11 8.72 -8.48
C HIS A 38 -3.99 7.47 -8.55
N VAL A 39 -4.39 6.93 -7.40
CA VAL A 39 -5.25 5.74 -7.32
C VAL A 39 -6.73 6.13 -7.50
N ALA A 40 -7.13 7.30 -6.98
CA ALA A 40 -8.51 7.82 -6.93
C ALA A 40 -9.56 6.79 -6.46
N ASP A 41 -9.16 5.88 -5.58
CA ASP A 41 -10.01 4.88 -4.94
C ASP A 41 -9.74 4.91 -3.43
N ASN A 42 -10.49 5.77 -2.74
CA ASN A 42 -10.29 6.05 -1.32
C ASN A 42 -10.63 4.82 -0.45
N ALA A 43 -11.58 4.00 -0.90
CA ALA A 43 -11.96 2.77 -0.22
C ALA A 43 -10.79 1.77 -0.22
N MET A 44 -10.11 1.62 -1.36
CA MET A 44 -8.93 0.75 -1.48
C MET A 44 -7.77 1.18 -0.57
N LEU A 45 -7.49 2.48 -0.49
CA LEU A 45 -6.43 3.01 0.38
C LEU A 45 -6.78 2.87 1.87
N THR A 46 -8.05 3.06 2.22
CA THR A 46 -8.56 2.85 3.58
C THR A 46 -8.51 1.38 3.97
N GLU A 47 -8.81 0.48 3.04
CA GLU A 47 -8.74 -0.96 3.25
C GLU A 47 -7.29 -1.42 3.47
N PHE A 48 -6.32 -0.87 2.71
CA PHE A 48 -4.91 -1.12 2.98
C PHE A 48 -4.54 -0.71 4.41
N TRP A 49 -4.91 0.51 4.80
CA TRP A 49 -4.64 1.03 6.14
C TRP A 49 -5.22 0.11 7.22
N ARG A 50 -6.49 -0.28 7.07
CA ARG A 50 -7.19 -1.18 7.99
C ARG A 50 -6.44 -2.50 8.14
N GLN A 51 -6.09 -3.16 7.03
CA GLN A 51 -5.38 -4.44 7.06
C GLN A 51 -3.94 -4.34 7.55
N ALA A 52 -3.23 -3.25 7.26
CA ALA A 52 -1.84 -3.07 7.65
C ALA A 52 -1.69 -2.68 9.14
N MET A 53 -2.68 -2.00 9.71
CA MET A 53 -2.64 -1.49 11.09
C MET A 53 -3.42 -2.36 12.08
N ASP A 54 -4.45 -3.09 11.65
CA ASP A 54 -5.23 -3.94 12.54
C ASP A 54 -4.57 -5.32 12.74
N ARG A 55 -3.92 -5.47 13.90
CA ARG A 55 -3.25 -6.71 14.29
C ARG A 55 -4.20 -7.85 14.67
N LYS A 56 -5.45 -7.56 15.04
CA LYS A 56 -6.39 -8.61 15.47
C LYS A 56 -6.91 -9.44 14.30
N GLU A 57 -6.94 -8.88 13.10
CA GLU A 57 -7.49 -9.55 11.91
C GLU A 57 -6.42 -10.17 10.99
N MET A 58 -5.14 -10.16 11.39
CA MET A 58 -4.01 -10.62 10.57
C MET A 58 -4.02 -12.11 10.21
N VAL A 59 -4.88 -12.92 10.83
CA VAL A 59 -5.06 -14.33 10.44
C VAL A 59 -5.69 -14.45 9.04
N TYR A 60 -6.47 -13.44 8.61
CA TYR A 60 -7.17 -13.43 7.32
C TYR A 60 -6.86 -12.19 6.46
N CYS A 61 -6.19 -11.18 7.00
CA CYS A 61 -5.82 -9.98 6.26
C CYS A 61 -4.48 -10.16 5.53
N HIS A 62 -4.49 -9.94 4.21
CA HIS A 62 -3.31 -9.97 3.36
C HIS A 62 -3.08 -8.58 2.77
N PRO A 63 -2.41 -7.66 3.50
CA PRO A 63 -2.13 -6.30 3.00
C PRO A 63 -1.36 -6.31 1.66
N GLN A 64 -0.64 -7.41 1.35
CA GLN A 64 -0.04 -7.64 0.02
C GLN A 64 -1.05 -7.74 -1.12
N LEU A 65 -2.24 -8.32 -0.91
CA LEU A 65 -3.31 -8.35 -1.92
C LEU A 65 -3.79 -6.94 -2.24
N VAL A 66 -3.94 -6.09 -1.22
CA VAL A 66 -4.37 -4.71 -1.41
C VAL A 66 -3.30 -3.90 -2.14
N ILE A 67 -2.01 -4.14 -1.89
CA ILE A 67 -0.91 -3.55 -2.68
C ILE A 67 -1.02 -3.93 -4.15
N ARG A 68 -1.28 -5.21 -4.46
CA ARG A 68 -1.48 -5.65 -5.85
C ARG A 68 -2.65 -4.94 -6.54
N TRP A 69 -3.74 -4.71 -5.82
CA TRP A 69 -4.87 -3.92 -6.35
C TRP A 69 -4.50 -2.46 -6.61
N ILE A 70 -3.75 -1.83 -5.69
CA ILE A 70 -3.24 -0.47 -5.85
C ILE A 70 -2.34 -0.37 -7.08
N VAL A 71 -1.39 -1.31 -7.23
CA VAL A 71 -0.48 -1.38 -8.39
C VAL A 71 -1.25 -1.58 -9.68
N GLY A 72 -2.23 -2.50 -9.70
CA GLY A 72 -3.10 -2.72 -10.85
C GLY A 72 -3.86 -1.46 -11.27
N ARG A 73 -4.40 -0.70 -10.32
CA ARG A 73 -5.05 0.60 -10.58
C ARG A 73 -4.08 1.63 -11.15
N LEU A 74 -2.87 1.73 -10.60
CA LEU A 74 -1.85 2.67 -11.10
C LEU A 74 -1.44 2.34 -12.53
N VAL A 75 -1.20 1.06 -12.83
CA VAL A 75 -0.86 0.58 -14.18
C VAL A 75 -2.02 0.84 -15.16
N ALA A 76 -3.26 0.53 -14.77
CA ALA A 76 -4.44 0.78 -15.59
C ALA A 76 -4.65 2.26 -15.94
N ARG A 77 -4.14 3.17 -15.10
CA ARG A 77 -4.18 4.63 -15.32
C ARG A 77 -2.94 5.18 -16.03
N GLY A 78 -2.03 4.31 -16.49
CA GLY A 78 -0.84 4.69 -17.25
C GLY A 78 0.37 5.09 -16.40
N TYR A 79 0.35 4.86 -15.09
CA TYR A 79 1.51 5.12 -14.23
C TYR A 79 2.53 3.97 -14.32
N ALA A 80 3.81 4.31 -14.49
CA ALA A 80 4.89 3.34 -14.47
C ALA A 80 5.22 2.96 -13.02
N VAL A 81 5.13 1.66 -12.77
CA VAL A 81 5.47 1.01 -11.51
C VAL A 81 6.69 0.11 -11.75
N TRP A 82 7.62 0.07 -10.81
CA TRP A 82 8.81 -0.81 -10.89
C TRP A 82 8.41 -2.28 -11.03
N ALA A 83 9.20 -3.04 -11.79
CA ALA A 83 8.88 -4.42 -12.14
C ALA A 83 8.81 -5.34 -10.90
N GLU A 84 9.61 -5.05 -9.89
CA GLU A 84 9.66 -5.75 -8.60
C GLU A 84 8.45 -5.50 -7.69
N LEU A 85 7.58 -4.54 -8.05
CA LEU A 85 6.33 -4.22 -7.35
C LEU A 85 5.08 -4.64 -8.14
N ARG A 86 5.23 -5.19 -9.37
CA ARG A 86 4.14 -5.80 -10.15
C ARG A 86 3.89 -7.23 -9.71
#